data_AF-A0A2N2G0K8-F1
#
_entry.id   AF-A0A2N2G0K8-F1
#
_cell.length_a   1.000
_cell.length_b   1.000
_cell.length_c   1.000
_cell.angle_alpha   90.00
_cell.angle_beta   90.00
_cell.angle_gamma   90.00
#
_symmetry.space_group_name_H-M   'P 1'
#
loop_
_entity.id
_entity.type
_entity.pdbx_description
1 polymer ?
#
loop_
_entity_poly.entity_id
_entity_poly.type
_entity_poly.pdbx_seq_one_letter_code
_entity_poly.pdbx_strand_id
1 'polypeptide(L)'
;PPDAMQMLILRRANNVLLAEPATSMAMRKTGSFPLKLIAPELFRSINLQKEWGEAFKTKNAIPQAGLAVVGSMPKNIVQRFEEEYIKALNWYKNNPDEAGELVAQQIDFLSAQAVSDSIAHVQLDALSAQKSKADLEAFFTILHEIQPKLIGNKLPDEGFYYQ
;
A
#
# COMPACT_ATOMS: atom_id res chain seq x y z
N PRO A 1 4.56 -10.50 8.27
CA PRO A 1 5.66 -10.29 7.27
C PRO A 1 6.96 -11.04 7.56
N PRO A 2 7.52 -10.99 8.79
CA PRO A 2 8.77 -11.70 9.12
C PRO A 2 8.70 -13.22 8.89
N ASP A 3 7.61 -13.88 9.28
CA ASP A 3 7.45 -15.33 9.14
C ASP A 3 7.44 -15.78 7.67
N ALA A 4 6.70 -15.06 6.82
CA ALA A 4 6.68 -15.32 5.38
C ALA A 4 8.07 -15.19 4.74
N MET A 5 8.82 -14.16 5.13
CA MET A 5 10.21 -13.99 4.70
C MET A 5 11.10 -15.13 5.20
N GLN A 6 10.95 -15.57 6.46
CA GLN A 6 11.68 -16.73 6.98
C GLN A 6 11.35 -18.01 6.22
N MET A 7 10.08 -18.22 5.85
CA MET A 7 9.67 -19.39 5.05
C MET A 7 10.35 -19.41 3.68
N LEU A 8 10.49 -18.26 3.00
CA LEU A 8 11.25 -18.17 1.75
C LEU A 8 12.75 -18.48 1.97
N ILE A 9 13.38 -17.82 2.95
CA ILE A 9 14.82 -17.97 3.23
C ILE A 9 15.16 -19.42 3.57
N LEU A 10 14.32 -20.08 4.37
CA LEU A 10 14.48 -21.46 4.79
C LEU A 10 13.95 -22.47 3.76
N ARG A 11 13.52 -22.02 2.57
CA ARG A 11 12.94 -22.86 1.50
C ARG A 11 11.75 -23.71 1.95
N ARG A 12 11.01 -23.23 2.95
CA ARG A 12 9.76 -23.83 3.43
C ARG A 12 8.55 -23.34 2.64
N ALA A 13 8.70 -22.28 1.87
CA ALA A 13 7.75 -21.82 0.87
C ALA A 13 8.49 -21.42 -0.41
N ASN A 14 7.85 -21.64 -1.57
CA ASN A 14 8.36 -21.18 -2.86
C ASN A 14 7.86 -19.77 -3.21
N ASN A 15 6.69 -19.39 -2.71
CA ASN A 15 6.05 -18.11 -2.96
C ASN A 15 5.44 -17.60 -1.67
N VAL A 16 5.48 -16.28 -1.46
CA VAL A 16 4.78 -15.62 -0.36
C VAL A 16 4.24 -14.27 -0.82
N LEU A 17 3.18 -13.80 -0.16
CA LEU A 17 2.66 -12.46 -0.35
C LEU A 17 3.31 -11.50 0.66
N LEU A 18 3.95 -10.44 0.15
CA LEU A 18 4.54 -9.37 0.94
C LEU A 18 4.09 -8.01 0.37
N ALA A 19 3.84 -7.07 1.28
CA ALA A 19 3.61 -5.67 0.94
C ALA A 19 4.91 -4.87 1.08
N GLU A 20 5.05 -3.79 0.32
CA GLU A 20 6.15 -2.84 0.52
C GLU A 20 6.00 -2.10 1.87
N PRO A 21 7.10 -1.70 2.53
CA PRO A 21 8.51 -1.90 2.14
C PRO A 21 9.08 -3.28 2.52
N ALA A 22 8.28 -4.20 3.06
CA ALA A 22 8.79 -5.50 3.53
C ALA A 22 9.35 -6.37 2.39
N THR A 23 8.82 -6.23 1.17
CA THR A 23 9.39 -6.88 -0.03
C THR A 23 10.79 -6.35 -0.35
N SER A 24 10.98 -5.02 -0.43
CA SER A 24 12.31 -4.42 -0.59
C SER A 24 13.27 -4.83 0.54
N MET A 25 12.81 -4.86 1.79
CA MET A 25 13.62 -5.33 2.92
C MET A 25 14.07 -6.78 2.74
N ALA A 26 13.16 -7.68 2.35
CA ALA A 26 13.49 -9.08 2.12
C ALA A 26 14.55 -9.23 1.02
N MET A 27 14.37 -8.54 -0.10
CA MET A 27 15.30 -8.59 -1.23
C MET A 27 16.68 -8.03 -0.88
N ARG A 28 16.76 -6.91 -0.15
CA ARG A 28 18.05 -6.39 0.34
C ARG A 28 18.71 -7.37 1.31
N LYS A 29 17.94 -7.93 2.23
CA LYS A 29 18.45 -8.85 3.25
C LYS A 29 18.98 -10.14 2.64
N THR A 30 18.28 -10.74 1.67
CA THR A 30 18.77 -11.93 0.96
C THR A 30 19.88 -11.61 -0.04
N GLY A 31 19.95 -10.39 -0.55
CA GLY A 31 21.03 -9.91 -1.43
C GLY A 31 22.31 -9.49 -0.70
N SER A 32 22.33 -9.47 0.64
CA SER A 32 23.47 -9.01 1.45
C SER A 32 24.22 -10.16 2.14
N PHE A 33 25.52 -9.96 2.38
CA PHE A 33 26.36 -10.94 3.08
C PHE A 33 26.00 -10.99 4.58
N PRO A 34 26.04 -12.18 5.24
CA PRO A 34 26.35 -13.50 4.69
C PRO A 34 25.13 -14.22 4.08
N LEU A 35 23.92 -13.69 4.27
CA LEU A 35 22.68 -14.36 3.87
C LEU A 35 22.63 -14.70 2.38
N LYS A 36 23.20 -13.87 1.51
CA LYS A 36 23.32 -14.13 0.05
C LYS A 36 23.96 -15.49 -0.29
N LEU A 37 24.81 -16.03 0.58
CA LEU A 37 25.45 -17.33 0.34
C LEU A 37 24.49 -18.52 0.47
N ILE A 38 23.39 -18.36 1.22
CA ILE A 38 22.50 -19.47 1.59
C ILE A 38 21.04 -19.21 1.17
N ALA A 39 20.62 -17.95 1.16
CA ALA A 39 19.28 -17.55 0.81
C ALA A 39 19.05 -17.76 -0.70
N PRO A 40 17.85 -18.21 -1.11
CA PRO A 40 17.48 -18.18 -2.51
C PRO A 40 17.44 -16.73 -3.01
N GLU A 41 17.72 -16.56 -4.31
CA GLU A 41 17.45 -15.29 -4.98
C GLU A 41 15.93 -15.07 -5.03
N LEU A 42 15.51 -13.85 -4.68
CA LEU A 42 14.09 -13.49 -4.59
C LEU A 42 13.70 -12.62 -5.78
N PHE A 43 12.50 -12.84 -6.31
CA PHE A 43 11.95 -12.08 -7.41
C PHE A 43 10.53 -11.58 -7.08
N ARG A 44 10.20 -10.37 -7.53
CA ARG A 44 8.81 -9.90 -7.55
C ARG A 44 8.10 -10.57 -8.72
N SER A 45 7.27 -11.57 -8.45
CA SER A 45 6.62 -12.37 -9.49
C SER A 45 5.26 -11.82 -9.95
N ILE A 46 4.37 -11.52 -9.01
CA ILE A 46 2.98 -11.13 -9.29
C ILE A 46 2.68 -9.78 -8.63
N ASN A 47 2.08 -8.86 -9.40
CA ASN A 47 1.50 -7.63 -8.86
C ASN A 47 -0.02 -7.81 -8.70
N LEU A 48 -0.48 -7.97 -7.46
CA LEU A 48 -1.90 -8.18 -7.17
C LEU A 48 -2.82 -7.04 -7.65
N GLN A 49 -2.33 -5.81 -7.76
CA GLN A 49 -3.15 -4.71 -8.30
C GLN A 49 -3.41 -4.88 -9.79
N LYS A 50 -2.44 -5.40 -10.53
CA LYS A 50 -2.60 -5.76 -11.95
C LYS A 50 -3.56 -6.93 -12.10
N GLU A 51 -3.34 -8.01 -11.35
CA GLU A 51 -4.22 -9.20 -11.38
C GLU A 51 -5.67 -8.83 -11.02
N TRP A 52 -5.85 -7.92 -10.05
CA TRP A 52 -7.17 -7.40 -9.68
C TRP A 52 -7.87 -6.70 -10.85
N GLY A 53 -7.18 -5.77 -11.51
CA GLY A 53 -7.72 -5.06 -12.67
C GLY A 53 -8.13 -6.02 -13.79
N GLU A 54 -7.30 -7.04 -14.06
CA GLU A 54 -7.57 -8.05 -15.08
C GLU A 54 -8.75 -8.97 -14.74
N ALA A 55 -8.82 -9.43 -13.49
CA ALA A 55 -9.85 -10.35 -13.01
C ALA A 55 -11.23 -9.69 -12.95
N PHE A 56 -11.30 -8.48 -12.39
CA PHE A 56 -12.57 -7.78 -12.14
C PHE A 56 -12.93 -6.73 -13.20
N LYS A 57 -12.11 -6.59 -14.25
CA LYS A 57 -12.29 -5.59 -15.31
C LYS A 57 -12.35 -4.16 -14.75
N THR A 58 -11.47 -3.89 -13.79
CA THR A 58 -11.30 -2.56 -13.16
C THR A 58 -9.95 -1.97 -13.54
N LYS A 59 -9.62 -0.79 -13.02
CA LYS A 59 -8.26 -0.25 -13.12
C LYS A 59 -7.28 -1.19 -12.39
N ASN A 60 -6.00 -1.16 -12.77
CA ASN A 60 -4.93 -1.90 -12.09
C ASN A 60 -4.56 -1.25 -10.73
N ALA A 61 -5.55 -0.95 -9.91
CA ALA A 61 -5.44 -0.28 -8.63
C ALA A 61 -6.52 -0.82 -7.68
N ILE A 62 -6.18 -0.95 -6.40
CA ILE A 62 -7.11 -1.39 -5.37
C ILE A 62 -7.22 -0.28 -4.32
N PRO A 63 -8.43 0.23 -4.01
CA PRO A 63 -8.60 1.28 -3.00
C PRO A 63 -8.49 0.68 -1.59
N GLN A 64 -7.27 0.33 -1.19
CA GLN A 64 -6.99 -0.36 0.08
C GLN A 64 -6.90 0.58 1.29
N ALA A 65 -6.58 1.85 1.05
CA ALA A 65 -6.36 2.84 2.11
C ALA A 65 -7.09 4.15 1.77
N GLY A 66 -7.53 4.84 2.82
CA GLY A 66 -8.20 6.13 2.74
C GLY A 66 -8.09 6.88 4.06
N LEU A 67 -8.50 8.15 4.04
CA LEU A 67 -8.52 9.03 5.21
C LEU A 67 -9.97 9.33 5.56
N ALA A 68 -10.30 9.28 6.85
CA ALA A 68 -11.64 9.54 7.35
C ALA A 68 -11.61 10.70 8.34
N VAL A 69 -12.58 11.61 8.22
CA VAL A 69 -12.82 12.65 9.21
C VAL A 69 -13.76 12.08 10.27
N VAL A 70 -13.29 12.04 11.52
CA VAL A 70 -14.11 11.58 12.66
C VAL A 70 -14.58 12.78 13.45
N GLY A 71 -15.90 12.84 13.70
CA GLY A 71 -16.53 13.95 14.41
C GLY A 71 -16.70 15.20 13.53
N SER A 72 -16.84 16.36 14.19
CA SER A 72 -16.98 17.65 13.50
C SER A 72 -15.61 18.29 13.30
N MET A 73 -15.26 18.58 12.04
CA MET A 73 -14.04 19.30 11.68
C MET A 73 -14.39 20.49 10.78
N PRO A 74 -13.81 21.68 10.99
CA PRO A 74 -14.02 22.80 10.08
C PRO A 74 -13.56 22.46 8.66
N LYS A 75 -14.39 22.78 7.66
CA LYS A 75 -14.10 22.45 6.24
C LYS A 75 -12.74 22.97 5.77
N ASN A 76 -12.34 24.16 6.21
CA ASN A 76 -11.06 24.76 5.87
C ASN A 76 -9.86 23.97 6.41
N ILE A 77 -10.01 23.27 7.54
CA ILE A 77 -8.96 22.40 8.10
C ILE A 77 -8.82 21.13 7.28
N VAL A 78 -9.94 20.51 6.92
CA VAL A 78 -9.93 19.30 6.06
C VAL A 78 -9.32 19.62 4.70
N GLN A 79 -9.76 20.72 4.06
CA GLN A 79 -9.20 21.16 2.78
C GLN A 79 -7.70 21.42 2.89
N ARG A 80 -7.25 22.14 3.93
CA ARG A 80 -5.82 22.41 4.10
C ARG A 80 -5.01 21.14 4.32
N PHE A 81 -5.55 20.19 5.07
CA PHE A 81 -4.92 18.89 5.28
C PHE A 81 -4.78 18.12 3.95
N GLU A 82 -5.83 18.04 3.13
CA GLU A 82 -5.76 17.39 1.81
C GLU A 82 -4.70 18.04 0.90
N GLU A 83 -4.65 19.37 0.86
CA GLU A 83 -3.65 20.12 0.07
C GLU A 83 -2.21 19.80 0.51
N GLU A 84 -1.94 19.82 1.82
CA GLU A 84 -0.61 19.51 2.35
C GLU A 84 -0.27 18.01 2.21
N TYR A 85 -1.25 17.11 2.33
CA TYR A 85 -1.04 15.68 2.11
C TYR A 85 -0.64 15.38 0.67
N ILE A 86 -1.28 16.01 -0.32
CA ILE A 86 -0.91 15.89 -1.74
C ILE A 86 0.53 16.39 -1.97
N LYS A 87 0.90 17.53 -1.38
CA LYS A 87 2.28 18.05 -1.46
C LYS A 87 3.28 17.09 -0.83
N ALA A 88 2.98 16.56 0.36
CA ALA A 88 3.83 15.62 1.07
C ALA A 88 4.01 14.32 0.27
N LEU A 89 2.94 13.78 -0.31
CA LEU A 89 3.00 12.58 -1.14
C LEU A 89 3.82 12.81 -2.42
N ASN A 90 3.64 13.96 -3.08
CA ASN A 90 4.44 14.32 -4.25
C ASN A 90 5.92 14.50 -3.88
N TRP A 91 6.22 15.10 -2.73
CA TRP A 91 7.59 15.19 -2.24
C TRP A 91 8.18 13.80 -1.97
N TYR A 92 7.44 12.94 -1.27
CA TYR A 92 7.85 11.56 -0.97
C TYR A 92 8.21 10.77 -2.23
N LYS A 93 7.40 10.86 -3.29
CA LYS A 93 7.64 10.16 -4.55
C LYS A 93 8.86 10.68 -5.32
N ASN A 94 9.23 11.95 -5.13
CA ASN A 94 10.32 12.60 -5.87
C ASN A 94 11.64 12.70 -5.09
N ASN A 95 11.65 12.34 -3.80
CA ASN A 95 12.84 12.41 -2.93
C ASN A 95 12.99 11.08 -2.18
N PRO A 96 13.19 9.95 -2.89
CA PRO A 96 13.05 8.63 -2.27
C PRO A 96 14.11 8.33 -1.20
N ASP A 97 15.33 8.86 -1.34
CA ASP A 97 16.40 8.65 -0.37
C ASP A 97 16.12 9.41 0.93
N GLU A 98 15.79 10.71 0.83
CA GLU A 98 15.41 11.53 1.97
C GLU A 98 14.13 11.03 2.65
N ALA A 99 13.14 10.61 1.85
CA ALA A 99 11.93 9.99 2.35
C ALA A 99 12.25 8.70 3.13
N GLY A 100 13.17 7.87 2.61
CA GLY A 100 13.62 6.66 3.27
C GLY A 100 14.26 6.95 4.63
N GLU A 101 15.13 7.96 4.71
CA GLU A 101 15.74 8.39 5.97
C GLU A 101 14.71 8.87 6.98
N LEU A 102 13.78 9.74 6.58
CA LEU A 102 12.74 10.26 7.46
C LEU A 102 11.85 9.14 8.02
N VAL A 103 11.45 8.18 7.18
CA VAL A 103 10.62 7.05 7.62
C VAL A 103 11.39 6.16 8.60
N ALA A 104 12.66 5.85 8.31
CA ALA A 104 13.48 5.00 9.17
C ALA A 104 13.78 5.63 10.54
N GLN A 105 13.77 6.97 10.65
CA GLN A 105 13.88 7.67 11.93
C GLN A 105 12.63 7.52 12.82
N GLN A 106 11.48 7.20 12.23
CA GLN A 106 10.20 7.08 12.95
C GLN A 106 9.78 5.63 13.21
N ILE A 107 10.32 4.68 12.44
CA ILE A 107 9.94 3.26 12.50
C ILE A 107 11.20 2.40 12.55
N ASP A 108 11.63 2.05 13.77
CA ASP A 108 12.90 1.36 14.06
C ASP A 108 13.15 0.07 13.24
N PHE A 109 12.09 -0.63 12.83
CA PHE A 109 12.21 -1.86 12.06
C PHE A 109 12.54 -1.62 10.58
N LEU A 110 12.32 -0.42 10.04
CA LEU A 110 12.50 -0.11 8.63
C LEU A 110 13.88 0.48 8.36
N SER A 111 14.60 -0.09 7.39
CA SER A 111 15.84 0.50 6.90
C SER A 111 15.55 1.57 5.84
N ALA A 112 16.23 2.71 5.91
CA ALA A 112 16.08 3.82 4.97
C ALA A 112 16.19 3.38 3.50
N GLN A 113 17.18 2.55 3.19
CA GLN A 113 17.40 2.10 1.81
C GLN A 113 16.27 1.20 1.31
N ALA A 114 15.70 0.34 2.16
CA ALA A 114 14.57 -0.50 1.74
C ALA A 114 13.30 0.34 1.52
N VAL A 115 13.11 1.40 2.29
CA VAL A 115 12.02 2.35 2.07
C VAL A 115 12.22 3.08 0.75
N SER A 116 13.42 3.63 0.50
CA SER A 116 13.76 4.28 -0.78
C SER A 116 13.50 3.35 -1.98
N ASP A 117 14.04 2.13 -1.95
CA ASP A 117 13.81 1.13 -3.00
C ASP A 117 12.32 0.82 -3.21
N SER A 118 11.53 0.82 -2.13
CA SER A 118 10.10 0.50 -2.20
C SER A 118 9.26 1.56 -2.91
N ILE A 119 9.72 2.82 -2.97
CA ILE A 119 8.95 3.93 -3.55
C ILE A 119 8.69 3.70 -5.03
N ALA A 120 9.63 3.10 -5.76
CA ALA A 120 9.47 2.74 -7.17
C ALA A 120 8.43 1.61 -7.42
N HIS A 121 7.98 0.93 -6.36
CA HIS A 121 7.11 -0.24 -6.44
C HIS A 121 5.72 -0.04 -5.84
N VAL A 122 5.48 1.10 -5.18
CA VAL A 122 4.17 1.45 -4.63
C VAL A 122 3.40 2.36 -5.61
N GLN A 123 2.11 2.11 -5.74
CA GLN A 123 1.19 3.02 -6.41
C GLN A 123 0.42 3.79 -5.35
N LEU A 124 0.91 4.98 -5.03
CA LEU A 124 0.28 5.89 -4.08
C LEU A 124 -0.25 7.11 -4.82
N ASP A 125 -1.56 7.31 -4.73
CA ASP A 125 -2.28 8.44 -5.26
C ASP A 125 -3.17 9.05 -4.16
N ALA A 126 -3.15 10.38 -4.05
CA ALA A 126 -4.01 11.12 -3.13
C ALA A 126 -5.18 11.71 -3.93
N LEU A 127 -6.34 11.07 -3.83
CA LEU A 127 -7.57 11.46 -4.53
C LEU A 127 -8.64 11.83 -3.50
N SER A 128 -9.46 12.83 -3.84
CA SER A 128 -10.62 13.17 -3.00
C SER A 128 -11.64 12.04 -3.00
N ALA A 129 -12.50 12.02 -1.97
CA ALA A 129 -13.58 11.04 -1.88
C ALA A 129 -14.48 11.05 -3.14
N GLN A 130 -14.78 12.23 -3.67
CA GLN A 130 -15.59 12.39 -4.89
C GLN A 130 -14.90 11.82 -6.13
N LYS A 131 -13.60 12.05 -6.30
CA LYS A 131 -12.84 11.49 -7.44
C LYS A 131 -12.68 9.98 -7.33
N SER A 132 -12.71 9.44 -6.11
CA SER A 132 -12.54 8.01 -5.84
C SER A 132 -13.86 7.24 -5.79
N LYS A 133 -15.01 7.93 -5.82
CA LYS A 133 -16.33 7.34 -5.56
C LYS A 133 -16.63 6.12 -6.44
N ALA A 134 -16.49 6.27 -7.76
CA ALA A 134 -16.78 5.18 -8.70
C ALA A 134 -15.87 3.95 -8.48
N ASP A 135 -14.57 4.17 -8.25
CA ASP A 135 -13.63 3.08 -8.00
C ASP A 135 -13.92 2.39 -6.65
N LEU A 136 -14.34 3.14 -5.63
CA LEU A 136 -14.77 2.63 -4.33
C LEU A 136 -16.08 1.83 -4.40
N GLU A 137 -17.09 2.33 -5.11
CA GLU A 137 -18.36 1.62 -5.30
C GLU A 137 -18.16 0.30 -6.05
N ALA A 138 -17.33 0.29 -7.09
CA ALA A 138 -16.97 -0.94 -7.80
C ALA A 138 -16.27 -1.93 -6.85
N PHE A 139 -15.29 -1.47 -6.07
CA PHE A 139 -14.59 -2.29 -5.09
C PHE A 139 -15.53 -2.88 -4.03
N PHE A 140 -16.40 -2.06 -3.42
CA PHE A 140 -17.35 -2.53 -2.42
C PHE A 140 -18.41 -3.45 -2.98
N THR A 141 -18.82 -3.26 -4.24
CA THR A 141 -19.74 -4.19 -4.93
C THR A 141 -19.11 -5.58 -5.04
N ILE A 142 -17.84 -5.66 -5.48
CA ILE A 142 -17.10 -6.94 -5.55
C ILE A 142 -17.00 -7.59 -4.15
N LEU A 143 -16.68 -6.81 -3.12
CA LEU A 143 -16.61 -7.34 -1.75
C LEU A 143 -17.97 -7.81 -1.23
N HIS A 144 -19.05 -7.11 -1.58
CA HIS A 144 -20.41 -7.48 -1.21
C HIS A 144 -20.82 -8.81 -1.86
N GLU A 145 -20.51 -9.00 -3.14
CA GLU A 145 -20.76 -10.24 -3.87
C GLU A 145 -19.99 -11.44 -3.29
N ILE A 146 -18.73 -11.22 -2.87
CA ILE A 146 -17.91 -12.27 -2.27
C ILE A 146 -18.39 -12.61 -0.85
N GLN A 147 -18.51 -11.61 0.02
CA GLN A 147 -18.92 -11.78 1.40
C GLN A 147 -19.46 -10.46 1.97
N PRO A 148 -20.80 -10.28 2.02
CA PRO A 148 -21.43 -9.02 2.45
C PRO A 148 -20.96 -8.49 3.81
N LYS A 149 -20.65 -9.39 4.74
CA LYS A 149 -20.18 -9.05 6.10
C LYS A 149 -18.87 -8.25 6.11
N LEU A 150 -18.03 -8.34 5.06
CA LEU A 150 -16.78 -7.58 4.96
C LEU A 150 -17.01 -6.06 4.92
N ILE A 151 -18.18 -5.61 4.46
CA ILE A 151 -18.54 -4.19 4.36
C ILE A 151 -19.77 -3.82 5.22
N GLY A 152 -20.11 -4.64 6.21
CA GLY A 152 -21.28 -4.39 7.05
C GLY A 152 -22.62 -4.70 6.39
N ASN A 153 -22.65 -5.61 5.41
CA ASN A 153 -23.82 -6.14 4.68
C ASN A 153 -24.50 -5.19 3.69
N LYS A 154 -24.03 -3.95 3.53
CA LYS A 154 -24.58 -2.99 2.56
C LYS A 154 -23.48 -2.12 1.96
N LEU A 155 -23.75 -1.56 0.78
CA LEU A 155 -22.91 -0.53 0.19
C LEU A 155 -22.98 0.77 1.03
N PRO A 156 -21.91 1.58 1.04
CA PRO A 156 -21.94 2.91 1.65
C PRO A 156 -22.95 3.83 0.95
N ASP A 157 -23.53 4.76 1.71
CA ASP A 157 -24.39 5.81 1.17
C ASP A 157 -23.59 7.08 0.83
N GLU A 158 -24.25 8.12 0.32
CA GLU A 158 -23.62 9.40 -0.03
C GLU A 158 -22.88 10.06 1.13
N GLY A 159 -23.29 9.82 2.38
CA GLY A 159 -22.66 10.38 3.57
C GLY A 159 -21.28 9.79 3.88
N PHE A 160 -20.94 8.66 3.25
CA PHE A 160 -19.61 8.05 3.34
C PHE A 160 -18.55 8.89 2.61
N TYR A 161 -18.93 9.59 1.54
CA TYR A 161 -18.02 10.32 0.69
C TYR A 161 -17.96 11.79 1.11
N TYR A 162 -16.81 12.22 1.62
CA TYR A 162 -16.59 13.62 2.00
C TYR A 162 -16.87 14.58 0.83
N GLN A 163 -17.54 15.69 1.12
CA GLN A 163 -17.99 16.71 0.17
C GLN A 163 -17.19 18.02 0.27
#